data_AF-A0A429NIE9-F1
#
_entry.id   AF-A0A429NIE9-F1
#
_cell.length_a   1.000
_cell.length_b   1.000
_cell.length_c   1.000
_cell.angle_alpha   90.00
_cell.angle_beta   90.00
_cell.angle_gamma   90.00
#
_symmetry.space_group_name_H-M   'P 1'
#
loop_
_entity.id
_entity.type
_entity.pdbx_description
1 polymer ?
#
loop_
_entity_poly.entity_id
_entity_poly.type
_entity_poly.pdbx_seq_one_letter_code
_entity_poly.pdbx_strand_id
1 'polypeptide(L)'
;MSRQDPGPRPGHGTRPGVCPAPATVEVTSVGATPSPVPVVGRIPVRDVRPAVAGGRHPAKAVTGESFQVTATVFGEGHAAVAANVVLTDPEGRPGPWTPM
;
A
#
# COMPACT_ATOMS: atom_id res chain seq x y z
N MET A 1 59.01 1.66 9.18
CA MET A 1 59.25 2.38 7.91
C MET A 1 58.38 1.70 6.86
N SER A 2 57.10 2.04 6.77
CA SER A 2 56.53 3.13 5.95
C SER A 2 56.35 2.77 4.48
N ARG A 3 55.06 2.69 4.10
CA ARG A 3 54.43 3.01 2.80
C ARG A 3 54.69 1.98 1.68
N GLN A 4 53.75 1.62 0.81
CA GLN A 4 52.67 2.40 0.21
C GLN A 4 51.45 1.51 -0.16
N ASP A 5 50.26 2.08 -0.01
CA ASP A 5 49.13 1.96 -0.95
C ASP A 5 49.28 3.12 -1.98
N PRO A 6 48.89 3.03 -3.28
CA PRO A 6 47.47 3.03 -3.69
C PRO A 6 47.11 2.28 -5.01
N GLY A 7 45.83 1.89 -5.14
CA GLY A 7 45.06 2.11 -6.40
C GLY A 7 44.27 0.91 -6.98
N PRO A 8 43.00 1.12 -7.43
CA PRO A 8 42.07 0.04 -7.76
C PRO A 8 42.16 -0.42 -9.22
N ARG A 9 41.73 -1.67 -9.49
CA ARG A 9 41.54 -2.19 -10.86
C ARG A 9 40.09 -2.66 -11.07
N PRO A 10 39.46 -2.31 -12.21
CA PRO A 10 38.10 -2.75 -12.54
C PRO A 10 38.11 -4.09 -13.30
N GLY A 11 37.04 -4.87 -13.14
CA GLY A 11 36.51 -5.64 -14.26
C GLY A 11 35.73 -6.94 -13.95
N HIS A 12 34.40 -6.84 -13.84
CA HIS A 12 33.37 -7.36 -14.78
C HIS A 12 33.05 -8.86 -14.68
N GLY A 13 31.78 -9.17 -14.41
CA GLY A 13 31.15 -10.43 -14.86
C GLY A 13 30.45 -11.23 -13.78
N THR A 14 29.29 -10.78 -13.29
CA THR A 14 28.28 -11.71 -12.78
C THR A 14 26.90 -11.26 -13.27
N ARG A 15 26.18 -12.24 -13.82
CA ARG A 15 24.97 -12.13 -14.64
C ARG A 15 23.83 -11.39 -13.90
N PRO A 16 23.04 -10.54 -14.57
CA PRO A 16 21.78 -10.06 -14.03
C PRO A 16 20.77 -11.21 -13.99
N GLY A 17 20.52 -11.74 -12.79
CA GLY A 17 19.40 -12.63 -12.52
C GLY A 17 18.13 -11.80 -12.33
N VAL A 18 17.39 -11.64 -13.43
CA VAL A 18 15.94 -11.37 -13.49
C VAL A 18 15.42 -10.20 -12.67
N CYS A 19 15.22 -9.06 -13.33
CA CYS A 19 14.25 -8.06 -12.89
C CYS A 19 12.85 -8.66 -13.00
N PRO A 20 12.03 -8.77 -11.94
CA PRO A 20 10.59 -8.71 -12.15
C PRO A 20 10.29 -7.25 -12.49
N ALA A 21 9.92 -7.00 -13.75
CA ALA A 21 9.32 -5.74 -14.13
C ALA A 21 8.12 -5.48 -13.19
N PRO A 22 7.92 -4.25 -12.68
CA PRO A 22 6.59 -3.93 -12.19
C PRO A 22 5.68 -4.05 -13.40
N ALA A 23 4.78 -5.03 -13.39
CA ALA A 23 3.73 -5.09 -14.39
C ALA A 23 3.01 -3.74 -14.34
N THR A 24 3.21 -2.93 -15.38
CA THR A 24 2.45 -1.73 -15.63
C THR A 24 0.98 -2.10 -15.62
N VAL A 25 0.25 -1.65 -14.62
CA VAL A 25 -1.22 -1.60 -14.72
C VAL A 25 -1.55 -0.17 -15.11
N GLU A 26 -1.46 0.10 -16.41
CA GLU A 26 -2.04 1.31 -16.98
C GLU A 26 -3.56 1.15 -16.98
N VAL A 27 -4.24 1.90 -16.12
CA VAL A 27 -5.70 2.05 -16.19
C VAL A 27 -6.00 3.24 -17.08
N THR A 28 -6.10 2.99 -18.39
CA THR A 28 -6.58 4.00 -19.35
C THR A 28 -8.10 4.16 -19.18
N SER A 29 -8.53 5.18 -18.45
CA SER A 29 -9.93 5.62 -18.46
C SER A 29 -10.19 6.43 -19.73
N VAL A 30 -10.58 5.76 -20.81
CA VAL A 30 -11.09 6.42 -22.02
C VAL A 30 -12.49 7.00 -21.74
N GLY A 31 -12.54 8.33 -21.65
CA GLY A 31 -13.69 9.20 -21.88
C GLY A 31 -15.07 8.73 -21.40
N ALA A 32 -15.52 9.28 -20.28
CA ALA A 32 -16.95 9.51 -20.04
C ALA A 32 -17.12 10.80 -19.23
N THR A 33 -18.05 11.64 -19.68
CA THR A 33 -18.56 12.83 -18.98
C THR A 33 -18.83 12.54 -17.50
N PRO A 34 -18.52 13.46 -16.55
CA PRO A 34 -18.78 13.22 -15.13
C PRO A 34 -20.28 13.29 -14.86
N SER A 35 -20.98 12.19 -15.14
CA SER A 35 -22.25 11.89 -14.49
C SER A 35 -21.94 11.52 -13.04
N PRO A 36 -22.72 11.97 -12.04
CA PRO A 36 -22.47 11.67 -10.63
C PRO A 36 -22.78 10.19 -10.36
N VAL A 37 -21.87 9.31 -10.76
CA VAL A 37 -21.85 7.90 -10.38
C VAL A 37 -21.23 7.79 -8.99
N PRO A 38 -21.81 6.99 -8.07
CA PRO A 38 -21.26 6.86 -6.72
C PRO A 38 -19.83 6.29 -6.78
N VAL A 39 -18.95 6.86 -5.97
CA VAL A 39 -17.49 6.59 -5.87
C VAL A 39 -17.18 5.19 -5.28
N VAL A 40 -18.12 4.25 -5.35
CA VAL A 40 -18.01 2.92 -4.76
C VAL A 40 -17.41 1.99 -5.82
N GLY A 41 -16.20 1.50 -5.55
CA GLY A 41 -15.60 0.42 -6.34
C GLY A 41 -16.42 -0.87 -6.27
N ARG A 42 -16.10 -1.86 -7.11
CA ARG A 42 -16.85 -3.13 -7.24
C ARG A 42 -17.06 -3.89 -5.91
N ILE A 43 -16.20 -3.68 -4.92
CA ILE A 43 -16.32 -4.26 -3.58
C ILE A 43 -16.46 -3.07 -2.61
N PRO A 44 -17.66 -2.81 -2.09
CA PRO A 44 -17.87 -1.76 -1.11
C PRO A 44 -17.08 -2.00 0.19
N VAL A 45 -16.39 -0.97 0.65
CA VAL A 45 -15.75 -0.88 1.97
C VAL A 45 -16.39 0.30 2.70
N ARG A 46 -17.10 0.02 3.80
CA ARG A 46 -17.87 1.02 4.56
C ARG A 46 -17.53 0.98 6.03
N ASP A 47 -17.92 2.03 6.75
CA ASP A 47 -17.85 2.10 8.22
C ASP A 47 -16.47 1.77 8.79
N VAL A 48 -15.41 2.31 8.16
CA VAL A 48 -14.03 2.12 8.63
C VAL A 48 -13.88 2.74 10.02
N ARG A 49 -13.35 1.96 10.96
CA ARG A 49 -13.07 2.37 12.33
C ARG A 49 -11.63 2.00 12.71
N PRO A 50 -11.00 2.77 13.61
CA PRO A 50 -11.56 3.87 14.41
C PRO A 50 -11.72 5.18 13.64
N ALA A 51 -12.89 5.83 13.77
CA ALA A 51 -13.17 7.15 13.22
C ALA A 51 -13.67 8.09 14.32
N VAL A 52 -12.93 9.18 14.58
CA VAL A 52 -13.30 10.17 15.61
C VAL A 52 -14.02 11.34 14.95
N ALA A 53 -15.23 11.65 15.43
CA ALA A 53 -16.11 12.66 14.85
C ALA A 53 -16.29 12.50 13.32
N GLY A 54 -16.51 11.27 12.86
CA GLY A 54 -16.66 10.94 11.44
C GLY A 54 -15.40 11.17 10.60
N GLY A 55 -14.22 11.14 11.22
CA GLY A 55 -12.93 11.38 10.56
C GLY A 55 -12.44 12.84 10.65
N ARG A 56 -13.17 13.73 11.33
CA ARG A 56 -12.72 15.12 11.56
C ARG A 56 -11.54 15.22 12.51
N HIS A 57 -11.37 14.23 13.38
CA HIS A 57 -10.25 14.14 14.28
C HIS A 57 -9.49 12.82 14.08
N PRO A 58 -8.16 12.83 14.27
CA PRO A 58 -7.38 11.61 14.17
C PRO A 58 -7.75 10.65 15.30
N ALA A 59 -7.76 9.35 14.97
CA ALA A 59 -7.64 8.32 15.99
C ALA A 59 -6.27 8.43 16.67
N LYS A 60 -6.17 7.96 17.92
CA LYS A 60 -4.94 8.05 18.71
C LYS A 60 -4.48 6.65 19.08
N ALA A 61 -3.17 6.47 19.08
CA ALA A 61 -2.47 5.33 19.62
C ALA A 61 -1.10 5.81 20.14
N VAL A 62 -0.47 5.04 21.03
CA VAL A 62 0.92 5.26 21.45
C VAL A 62 1.86 4.28 20.76
N THR A 63 3.17 4.59 20.78
CA THR A 63 4.19 3.71 20.20
C THR A 63 4.15 2.33 20.86
N GLY A 64 4.01 1.28 20.03
CA GLY A 64 3.93 -0.11 20.49
C GLY A 64 2.54 -0.56 20.91
N GLU A 65 1.54 0.33 20.93
CA GLU A 65 0.15 -0.04 21.19
C GLU A 65 -0.45 -0.77 19.98
N SER A 66 -1.16 -1.86 20.25
CA SER A 66 -1.96 -2.56 19.24
C SER A 66 -3.41 -2.12 19.36
N PHE A 67 -4.02 -1.76 18.23
CA PHE A 67 -5.44 -1.43 18.15
C PHE A 67 -6.07 -2.08 16.93
N GLN A 68 -7.38 -2.29 17.00
CA GLN A 68 -8.13 -2.95 15.93
C GLN A 68 -8.60 -1.94 14.88
N VAL A 69 -8.42 -2.30 13.61
CA VAL A 69 -9.05 -1.65 12.47
C VAL A 69 -10.20 -2.52 11.98
N THR A 70 -11.38 -1.94 11.76
CA THR A 70 -12.55 -2.67 11.27
C THR A 70 -13.20 -1.94 10.11
N ALA A 71 -13.78 -2.68 9.18
CA ALA A 71 -14.62 -2.13 8.13
C ALA A 71 -15.71 -3.13 7.74
N THR A 72 -16.82 -2.63 7.24
CA THR A 72 -17.86 -3.42 6.59
C THR A 72 -17.45 -3.64 5.14
N VAL A 73 -16.96 -4.85 4.81
CA VAL A 73 -16.54 -5.22 3.46
C VAL A 73 -17.50 -6.27 2.91
N PHE A 74 -18.05 -6.03 1.72
CA PHE A 74 -18.97 -6.97 1.09
C PHE A 74 -18.76 -7.00 -0.43
N GLY A 75 -18.99 -8.16 -1.03
CA GLY A 75 -18.98 -8.37 -2.47
C GLY A 75 -20.39 -8.62 -2.99
N GLU A 76 -20.63 -8.34 -4.27
CA GLU A 76 -21.90 -8.68 -4.92
C GLU A 76 -21.94 -10.18 -5.26
N GLY A 77 -23.09 -10.82 -5.07
CA GLY A 77 -23.28 -12.25 -5.35
C GLY A 77 -22.70 -13.17 -4.27
N HIS A 78 -22.14 -14.32 -4.68
CA HIS A 78 -21.66 -15.38 -3.78
C HIS A 78 -20.13 -15.48 -3.71
N ALA A 79 -19.40 -14.53 -4.30
CA ALA A 79 -17.96 -14.54 -4.27
C ALA A 79 -17.43 -14.22 -2.87
N ALA A 80 -16.44 -14.97 -2.41
CA ALA A 80 -15.71 -14.63 -1.20
C ALA A 80 -14.96 -13.31 -1.39
N VAL A 81 -14.94 -12.49 -0.34
CA VAL A 81 -14.16 -11.24 -0.29
C VAL A 81 -13.08 -11.36 0.78
N ALA A 82 -11.95 -10.71 0.54
CA ALA A 82 -10.87 -10.55 1.49
C ALA A 82 -10.50 -9.07 1.55
N ALA A 83 -9.95 -8.64 2.68
CA ALA A 83 -9.49 -7.27 2.85
C ALA A 83 -8.13 -7.23 3.53
N ASN A 84 -7.47 -6.08 3.45
CA ASN A 84 -6.22 -5.84 4.16
C ASN A 84 -6.17 -4.41 4.67
N VAL A 85 -5.44 -4.23 5.77
CA VAL A 85 -5.15 -2.92 6.33
C VAL A 85 -3.82 -2.44 5.76
N VAL A 86 -3.79 -1.19 5.32
CA VAL A 86 -2.55 -0.47 4.97
C VAL A 86 -2.37 0.64 5.99
N LEU A 87 -1.40 0.48 6.87
CA LEU A 87 -0.98 1.54 7.79
C LEU A 87 0.22 2.26 7.18
N THR A 88 0.14 3.57 7.07
CA THR A 88 1.18 4.40 6.45
C THR A 88 1.90 5.21 7.51
N ASP A 89 3.23 5.26 7.45
CA ASP A 89 4.04 6.09 8.33
C ASP A 89 4.00 7.59 7.92
N PRO A 90 4.57 8.50 8.74
CA PRO A 90 4.60 9.93 8.42
C PRO A 90 5.33 10.28 7.11
N GLU A 91 6.26 9.43 6.66
CA GLU A 91 6.99 9.58 5.40
C GLU A 91 6.23 9.00 4.19
N GLY A 92 5.05 8.42 4.40
CA GLY A 92 4.23 7.85 3.32
C GLY A 92 4.57 6.39 2.98
N ARG A 93 5.42 5.72 3.75
CA ARG A 93 5.79 4.32 3.49
C ARG A 93 4.72 3.37 4.06
N PRO A 94 4.25 2.40 3.27
CA PRO A 94 3.30 1.41 3.76
C PRO A 94 3.99 0.41 4.68
N GLY A 95 3.27 0.04 5.74
CA GLY A 95 3.64 -1.04 6.64
C GLY A 95 3.49 -2.43 6.01
N PRO A 96 3.69 -3.49 6.80
CA PRO A 96 3.57 -4.87 6.34
C PRO A 96 2.14 -5.23 5.94
N TRP A 97 2.02 -6.27 5.10
CA TRP A 97 0.73 -6.85 4.72
C TRP A 97 -0.02 -7.38 5.95
N THR A 98 -1.21 -6.82 6.21
CA THR A 98 -2.04 -7.15 7.36
C THR A 98 -3.44 -7.57 6.88
N PRO A 99 -3.71 -8.88 6.66
CA PRO A 99 -4.99 -9.35 6.15
C PRO A 99 -6.11 -9.27 7.19
N MET A 100 -7.35 -9.14 6.73
CA MET A 100 -8.62 -9.18 7.50
C MET A 100 -9.53 -10.30 7.01
#